data_AF-A0A1I2GKT8-F1
#
_entry.id   AF-A0A1I2GKT8-F1
#
_cell.length_a   1.000
_cell.length_b   1.000
_cell.length_c   1.000
_cell.angle_alpha   90.00
_cell.angle_beta   90.00
_cell.angle_gamma   90.00
#
_symmetry.space_group_name_H-M   'P 1'
#
loop_
_entity.id
_entity.type
_entity.pdbx_description
1 polymer ?
#
loop_
_entity_poly.entity_id
_entity_poly.type
_entity_poly.pdbx_seq_one_letter_code
_entity_poly.pdbx_strand_id
1 'polypeptide(L)'
;MLRLIRYFLAGIGFPLSIYQKITEINDLKTIVMPGRQINVGGQTLHAHVVGQGQSTIVFDSGLGSFSLDWIHIQEQLKDQAVTVSYDRAGYGWSQKSKRNKWSGEIVEDLRQKTRIITYILRDLIL
;
A
#
# COMPACT_ATOMS: atom_id res chain seq x y z
N MET A 1 21.46 -16.40 23.69
CA MET A 1 21.30 -17.88 23.62
C MET A 1 19.94 -18.30 23.06
N LEU A 2 18.80 -17.96 23.68
CA LEU A 2 17.45 -18.33 23.20
C LEU A 2 17.08 -17.85 21.78
N ARG A 3 17.50 -16.65 21.36
CA ARG A 3 17.24 -16.15 19.98
C ARG A 3 17.93 -16.98 18.91
N LEU A 4 19.17 -17.42 19.18
CA LEU A 4 19.94 -18.26 18.26
C LEU A 4 19.30 -19.64 18.10
N ILE A 5 18.87 -20.26 19.21
CA ILE A 5 18.17 -21.54 19.21
C ILE A 5 16.85 -21.44 18.43
N ARG A 6 16.10 -20.34 18.57
CA ARG A 6 14.86 -20.10 17.82
C ARG A 6 15.10 -20.00 16.31
N TYR A 7 16.16 -19.30 15.88
CA TYR A 7 16.51 -19.20 14.47
C TYR A 7 16.99 -20.54 13.90
N PHE A 8 17.73 -21.32 14.70
CA PHE A 8 18.21 -22.64 14.31
C PHE A 8 17.06 -23.65 14.15
N LEU A 9 16.14 -23.68 15.12
CA LEU A 9 14.92 -24.50 15.05
C LEU A 9 13.99 -24.08 13.90
N ALA A 10 13.85 -22.77 13.65
CA ALA A 10 13.07 -22.27 12.53
C ALA A 10 13.71 -22.62 11.17
N GLY A 11 15.03 -22.66 11.08
CA GLY A 11 15.71 -23.03 9.84
C GLY A 11 15.63 -24.52 9.50
N ILE A 12 15.67 -25.39 10.51
CA ILE A 12 15.52 -26.85 10.31
C ILE A 12 14.06 -27.25 10.15
N GLY A 13 13.16 -26.69 10.98
CA GLY A 13 11.74 -27.04 10.98
C GLY A 13 10.91 -26.35 9.89
N PHE A 14 11.38 -25.18 9.40
CA PHE A 14 10.68 -24.38 8.38
C PHE A 14 11.65 -23.81 7.32
N PRO A 15 12.45 -24.66 6.65
CA PRO A 15 13.37 -24.23 5.59
C PRO A 15 12.62 -23.50 4.46
N LEU A 16 11.36 -23.88 4.20
CA LEU A 16 10.49 -23.20 3.24
C LEU A 16 10.16 -21.76 3.64
N SER A 17 10.03 -21.46 4.94
CA SER A 17 9.80 -20.09 5.42
C SER A 17 11.04 -19.21 5.30
N ILE A 18 12.24 -19.78 5.47
CA ILE A 18 13.49 -19.07 5.18
C ILE A 18 13.60 -18.82 3.68
N TYR A 19 13.36 -19.84 2.86
CA TYR A 19 13.33 -19.72 1.41
C TYR A 19 12.36 -18.62 0.98
N GLN A 20 11.10 -18.68 1.41
CA GLN A 20 10.06 -17.71 1.08
C GLN A 20 10.43 -16.27 1.50
N LYS A 21 11.09 -16.10 2.65
CA LYS A 21 11.57 -14.79 3.08
C LYS A 21 12.72 -14.25 2.23
N ILE A 22 13.61 -15.13 1.74
CA ILE A 22 14.68 -14.76 0.81
C ILE A 22 14.09 -14.38 -0.55
N THR A 23 13.11 -15.16 -1.04
CA THR A 23 12.40 -14.85 -2.30
C THR A 23 11.67 -13.52 -2.19
N GLU A 24 10.92 -13.28 -1.11
CA GLU A 24 10.24 -12.00 -0.86
C GLU A 24 11.21 -10.81 -0.90
N ILE A 25 12.38 -10.93 -0.25
CA ILE A 25 13.39 -9.86 -0.27
C ILE A 25 13.96 -9.63 -1.68
N ASN A 26 14.10 -10.67 -2.49
CA ASN A 26 14.60 -10.55 -3.86
C ASN A 26 13.52 -10.02 -4.81
N ASP A 27 12.28 -10.50 -4.68
CA ASP A 27 11.13 -10.04 -5.45
C ASP A 27 10.91 -8.54 -5.21
N LEU A 28 10.96 -8.09 -3.95
CA LEU A 28 10.85 -6.67 -3.58
C LEU A 28 11.92 -5.77 -4.22
N LYS A 29 13.08 -6.31 -4.62
CA LYS A 29 14.11 -5.53 -5.34
C LYS A 29 13.80 -5.36 -6.83
N THR A 30 12.99 -6.24 -7.39
CA THR A 30 12.64 -6.24 -8.82
C THR A 30 11.28 -5.62 -9.10
N ILE A 31 10.42 -5.51 -8.08
CA ILE A 31 9.11 -4.88 -8.25
C ILE A 31 9.28 -3.37 -8.36
N VAL A 32 9.11 -2.86 -9.57
CA VAL A 32 8.99 -1.43 -9.83
C VAL A 32 7.69 -0.96 -9.22
N MET A 33 7.77 -0.07 -8.24
CA MET A 33 6.61 0.58 -7.60
C MET A 33 5.85 1.38 -8.67
N PRO A 34 4.64 0.95 -9.08
CA PRO A 34 3.87 1.69 -10.07
C PRO A 34 3.25 2.91 -9.38
N GLY A 35 3.51 4.12 -9.84
CA GLY A 35 2.94 5.35 -9.28
C GLY A 35 3.95 6.18 -8.47
N ARG A 36 3.47 6.88 -7.42
CA ARG A 36 4.26 7.87 -6.68
C ARG A 36 3.96 7.90 -5.20
N GLN A 37 4.89 8.46 -4.44
CA GLN A 37 4.65 8.79 -3.03
C GLN A 37 3.98 10.16 -2.92
N ILE A 38 2.97 10.25 -2.05
CA ILE A 38 2.24 11.47 -1.71
C ILE A 38 2.30 11.68 -0.19
N ASN A 39 2.28 12.94 0.26
CA ASN A 39 2.25 13.25 1.68
C ASN A 39 0.86 13.75 2.07
N VAL A 40 0.14 12.96 2.86
CA VAL A 40 -1.23 13.25 3.26
C VAL A 40 -1.28 13.32 4.79
N GLY A 41 -1.52 14.52 5.33
CA GLY A 41 -1.62 14.72 6.78
C GLY A 41 -0.35 14.35 7.56
N GLY A 42 0.83 14.52 6.96
CA GLY A 42 2.12 14.20 7.59
C GLY A 42 2.52 12.72 7.52
N GLN A 43 1.77 11.90 6.77
CA GLN A 43 2.08 10.50 6.49
C GLN A 43 2.43 10.35 5.01
N THR A 44 3.56 9.70 4.71
CA THR A 44 3.92 9.36 3.33
C THR A 44 3.20 8.09 2.90
N LEU A 45 2.42 8.19 1.83
CA LEU A 45 1.65 7.11 1.25
C LEU A 45 2.05 6.86 -0.19
N HIS A 46 1.93 5.64 -0.65
CA HIS A 46 1.98 5.31 -2.07
C HIS A 46 0.59 5.47 -2.69
N ALA A 47 0.55 6.04 -3.90
CA ALA A 47 -0.63 6.15 -4.72
C ALA A 47 -0.29 5.88 -6.20
N HIS A 48 -1.14 5.11 -6.85
CA HIS A 48 -1.11 4.86 -8.28
C HIS A 48 -2.26 5.61 -8.95
N VAL A 49 -1.89 6.60 -9.75
CA VAL A 49 -2.84 7.51 -10.41
C VAL A 49 -2.65 7.43 -11.90
N VAL A 50 -3.71 7.04 -12.61
CA VAL A 50 -3.71 6.88 -14.06
C VAL A 50 -5.05 7.29 -14.66
N GLY A 51 -5.02 7.64 -15.93
CA GLY A 51 -6.21 8.00 -16.69
C GLY A 51 -6.51 9.49 -16.73
N GLN A 52 -7.61 9.80 -17.40
CA GLN A 52 -8.06 11.15 -17.71
C GLN A 52 -9.60 11.21 -17.72
N GLY A 53 -10.15 12.40 -17.54
CA GLY A 53 -11.60 12.61 -17.56
C GLY A 53 -12.06 13.58 -16.48
N GLN A 54 -13.36 13.84 -16.43
CA GLN A 54 -13.96 14.77 -15.45
C GLN A 54 -14.34 14.10 -14.12
N SER A 55 -14.42 12.78 -14.11
CA SER A 55 -14.75 12.00 -12.91
C SER A 55 -13.51 11.36 -12.33
N THR A 56 -13.48 11.21 -11.01
CA THR A 56 -12.41 10.52 -10.29
C THR A 56 -12.93 9.33 -9.53
N ILE A 57 -12.31 8.18 -9.73
CA ILE A 57 -12.64 6.93 -9.05
C ILE A 57 -11.50 6.58 -8.09
N VAL A 58 -11.81 6.50 -6.80
CA VAL A 58 -10.84 6.15 -5.75
C VAL A 58 -11.09 4.71 -5.31
N PHE A 59 -10.06 3.87 -5.43
CA PHE A 59 -10.07 2.47 -5.04
C PHE A 59 -9.43 2.29 -3.66
N ASP A 60 -10.14 1.56 -2.80
CA ASP A 60 -9.67 1.19 -1.47
C ASP A 60 -9.51 -0.33 -1.39
N SER A 61 -8.38 -0.79 -0.87
CA SER A 61 -8.05 -2.21 -0.84
C SER A 61 -8.56 -2.87 0.44
N GLY A 62 -9.02 -4.12 0.31
CA GLY A 62 -9.49 -4.94 1.43
C GLY A 62 -8.40 -5.19 2.47
N LEU A 63 -8.77 -5.74 3.64
CA LEU A 63 -7.82 -6.00 4.73
C LEU A 63 -6.64 -6.88 4.25
N GLY A 64 -5.41 -6.49 4.60
CA GLY A 64 -4.22 -7.25 4.20
C GLY A 64 -3.68 -6.90 2.81
N SER A 65 -4.43 -6.17 2.00
CA SER A 65 -4.05 -5.84 0.61
C SER A 65 -3.72 -4.36 0.39
N PHE A 66 -3.35 -4.04 -0.85
CA PHE A 66 -2.80 -2.75 -1.29
C PHE A 66 -3.05 -2.51 -2.80
N SER A 67 -2.58 -1.37 -3.33
CA SER A 67 -2.92 -0.81 -4.66
C SER A 67 -2.85 -1.75 -5.85
N LEU A 68 -2.04 -2.82 -5.78
CA LEU A 68 -1.92 -3.82 -6.85
C LEU A 68 -3.24 -4.50 -7.22
N ASP A 69 -4.17 -4.66 -6.27
CA ASP A 69 -5.48 -5.27 -6.52
C ASP A 69 -6.25 -4.57 -7.64
N TRP A 70 -5.95 -3.28 -7.86
CA TRP A 70 -6.73 -2.41 -8.72
C TRP A 70 -6.06 -2.08 -10.05
N ILE A 71 -4.80 -2.43 -10.26
CA ILE A 71 -4.05 -2.00 -11.48
C ILE A 71 -4.79 -2.38 -12.76
N HIS A 72 -5.26 -3.61 -12.86
CA HIS A 72 -5.93 -4.07 -14.07
C HIS A 72 -7.27 -3.34 -14.31
N ILE A 73 -8.02 -3.05 -13.24
CA ILE A 73 -9.29 -2.33 -13.32
C ILE A 73 -9.05 -0.84 -13.64
N GLN A 74 -8.04 -0.22 -13.02
CA GLN A 74 -7.63 1.15 -13.32
C GLN A 74 -7.28 1.31 -14.80
N GLU A 75 -6.54 0.35 -15.37
CA GLU A 75 -6.14 0.38 -16.78
C GLU A 75 -7.35 0.32 -17.73
N GLN A 76 -8.38 -0.46 -17.41
CA GLN A 76 -9.61 -0.55 -18.20
C GLN A 76 -10.46 0.72 -18.14
N LEU A 77 -10.34 1.51 -17.06
CA LEU A 77 -11.16 2.71 -16.82
C LEU A 77 -10.43 4.01 -17.14
N LYS A 78 -9.12 3.95 -17.43
CA LYS A 78 -8.24 5.13 -17.55
C LYS A 78 -8.70 6.13 -18.63
N ASP A 79 -9.39 5.66 -19.67
CA ASP A 79 -9.84 6.54 -20.76
C ASP A 79 -11.15 7.27 -20.44
N GLN A 80 -11.86 6.85 -19.38
CA GLN A 80 -13.17 7.37 -18.99
C GLN A 80 -13.11 8.24 -17.72
N ALA A 81 -12.14 7.97 -16.83
CA ALA A 81 -11.98 8.66 -15.57
C ALA A 81 -10.52 8.70 -15.13
N VAL A 82 -10.20 9.69 -14.29
CA VAL A 82 -9.00 9.64 -13.47
C VAL A 82 -9.21 8.57 -12.40
N THR A 83 -8.31 7.60 -12.31
CA THR A 83 -8.39 6.54 -11.30
C THR A 83 -7.26 6.67 -10.31
N VAL A 84 -7.56 6.43 -9.04
CA VAL A 84 -6.58 6.47 -7.95
C VAL A 84 -6.73 5.23 -7.09
N SER A 85 -5.67 4.44 -6.96
CA SER A 85 -5.54 3.44 -5.90
C SER A 85 -4.39 3.86 -4.98
N TYR A 86 -4.45 3.47 -3.71
CA TYR A 86 -3.44 3.87 -2.74
C TYR A 86 -3.22 2.79 -1.69
N ASP A 87 -2.05 2.85 -1.06
CA ASP A 87 -1.67 1.93 0.00
C ASP A 87 -1.94 2.59 1.35
N ARG A 88 -2.65 1.89 2.24
CA ARG A 88 -2.82 2.36 3.63
C ARG A 88 -1.48 2.44 4.34
N ALA A 89 -1.41 3.27 5.40
CA ALA A 89 -0.17 3.42 6.15
C ALA A 89 0.33 2.06 6.70
N GLY A 90 1.57 1.70 6.38
CA GLY A 90 2.14 0.40 6.75
C GLY A 90 1.77 -0.80 5.88
N TYR A 91 1.12 -0.59 4.73
CA TYR A 91 0.88 -1.59 3.69
C TYR A 91 1.63 -1.24 2.41
N GLY A 92 1.87 -2.25 1.55
CA GLY A 92 2.50 -2.08 0.24
C GLY A 92 3.77 -1.22 0.28
N TRP A 93 3.78 -0.16 -0.52
CA TRP A 93 4.87 0.82 -0.60
C TRP A 93 4.65 2.09 0.26
N SER A 94 3.57 2.14 1.05
CA SER A 94 3.34 3.23 1.99
C SER A 94 4.29 3.17 3.18
N GLN A 95 4.66 4.34 3.70
CA GLN A 95 5.52 4.40 4.88
C GLN A 95 4.83 3.72 6.07
N LYS A 96 5.63 3.01 6.88
CA LYS A 96 5.18 2.41 8.13
C LYS A 96 4.53 3.46 9.03
N SER A 97 3.34 3.15 9.54
CA SER A 97 2.67 4.00 10.53
C SER A 97 3.54 4.14 11.79
N LYS A 98 3.67 5.37 12.30
CA LYS A 98 4.36 5.67 13.56
C LYS A 98 3.51 5.33 14.80
N ARG A 99 2.24 4.93 14.62
CA ARG A 99 1.28 4.71 15.70
C ARG A 99 1.15 3.24 16.05
N ASN A 100 0.82 2.94 17.32
CA ASN A 100 0.62 1.57 17.81
C ASN A 100 -0.66 0.95 17.21
N LYS A 101 -0.57 -0.32 16.83
CA LYS A 101 -1.52 -1.06 15.96
C LYS A 101 -2.84 -1.53 16.60
N TRP A 102 -3.49 -0.74 17.45
CA TRP A 102 -4.71 -1.18 18.16
C TRP A 102 -5.82 -0.14 18.11
N SER A 103 -7.08 -0.60 17.96
CA SER A 103 -8.42 0.03 17.91
C SER A 103 -8.60 1.42 17.27
N GLY A 104 -7.68 2.37 17.47
CA GLY A 104 -7.62 3.66 16.79
C GLY A 104 -7.32 3.57 15.29
N GLU A 105 -6.89 2.42 14.77
CA GLU A 105 -6.63 2.23 13.33
C GLU A 105 -7.89 2.35 12.47
N ILE A 106 -9.06 1.88 12.92
CA ILE A 106 -10.29 1.96 12.10
C ILE A 106 -10.74 3.41 11.90
N VAL A 107 -10.68 4.22 12.96
CA VAL A 107 -11.06 5.63 12.89
C VAL A 107 -10.04 6.43 12.07
N GLU A 108 -8.75 6.13 12.21
CA GLU A 108 -7.74 6.80 11.40
C GLU A 108 -7.80 6.37 9.94
N ASP A 109 -8.10 5.11 9.62
CA ASP A 109 -8.31 4.64 8.25
C ASP A 109 -9.44 5.42 7.56
N LEU A 110 -10.56 5.62 8.26
CA LEU A 110 -11.65 6.46 7.78
C LEU A 110 -11.24 7.93 7.60
N ARG A 111 -10.51 8.51 8.56
CA ARG A 111 -9.98 9.88 8.42
C ARG A 111 -8.99 10.00 7.26
N GLN A 112 -8.17 8.98 7.06
CA GLN A 112 -7.17 8.92 6.01
C GLN A 112 -7.86 8.87 4.64
N LYS A 113 -8.92 8.08 4.48
CA LYS A 113 -9.78 8.07 3.28
C LYS A 113 -10.30 9.46 2.93
N THR A 114 -10.88 10.17 3.90
CA THR A 114 -11.39 11.54 3.66
C THR A 114 -10.26 12.50 3.26
N ARG A 115 -9.09 12.41 3.91
CA ARG A 115 -7.93 13.26 3.58
C ARG A 115 -7.37 12.97 2.20
N ILE A 116 -7.28 11.69 1.81
CA ILE A 116 -6.82 11.28 0.49
C ILE A 116 -7.77 11.79 -0.58
N ILE A 117 -9.08 11.61 -0.42
CA ILE A 117 -10.07 12.15 -1.34
C ILE A 117 -9.93 13.67 -1.44
N THR A 118 -9.77 14.36 -0.31
CA THR A 118 -9.59 15.83 -0.30
C THR A 118 -8.32 16.26 -1.03
N TYR A 119 -7.20 15.56 -0.79
CA TYR A 119 -5.92 15.83 -1.46
C TYR A 119 -6.01 15.58 -2.96
N ILE A 120 -6.62 14.46 -3.37
CA ILE A 120 -6.82 14.14 -4.79
C ILE A 120 -7.65 15.23 -5.49
N LEU A 121 -8.75 15.64 -4.88
CA LEU A 121 -9.64 16.67 -5.45
C LEU A 121 -9.01 18.07 -5.48
N ARG A 122 -8.11 18.39 -4.55
CA ARG A 122 -7.51 19.73 -4.45
C ARG A 122 -6.19 19.89 -5.19
N ASP A 123 -5.31 18.90 -5.07
CA ASP A 123 -3.90 19.04 -5.41
C ASP A 123 -3.47 18.14 -6.60
N LEU A 124 -4.38 17.32 -7.10
CA LEU A 124 -4.09 16.31 -8.11
C LEU A 124 -4.90 16.42 -9.41
N ILE A 125 -6.06 17.09 -9.36
CA ILE A 125 -6.98 17.28 -10.49
C ILE A 125 -7.11 18.77 -10.88
N LEU A 126 -6.63 19.69 -10.03
CA LEU A 126 -6.47 21.12 -10.32
C LEU A 126 -4.99 21.42 -10.62
#